data_AF-A0A5C7MFZ6-F1
#
_entry.id   AF-A0A5C7MFZ6-F1
#
_cell.length_a   1.000
_cell.length_b   1.000
_cell.length_c   1.000
_cell.angle_alpha   90.00
_cell.angle_beta   90.00
_cell.angle_gamma   90.00
#
_symmetry.space_group_name_H-M   'P 1'
#
loop_
_entity.id
_entity.type
_entity.pdbx_description
1 polymer ?
#
loop_
_entity_poly.entity_id
_entity_poly.type
_entity_poly.pdbx_seq_one_letter_code
_entity_poly.pdbx_strand_id
1 'polypeptide(L)' 'MTMLTRPLVDLLVAEAAARRRAAERGDDPEQCPEVAQLTAQLGVQRQLAQRVNGPRRDGYDPLRGVQHTRVVNP' A
#
# COMPACT_ATOMS: atom_id res chain seq x y z
N MET A 1 16.90 16.40 -10.08
CA MET A 1 16.45 15.34 -9.14
C MET A 1 14.93 15.33 -9.18
N THR A 2 14.33 14.35 -9.83
CA THR A 2 12.87 14.28 -10.01
C THR A 2 12.20 13.95 -8.68
N MET A 3 11.85 14.99 -7.90
CA MET A 3 10.87 14.90 -6.80
C MET A 3 9.47 14.74 -7.38
N LEU A 4 9.27 13.76 -8.25
CA LEU A 4 7.94 13.35 -8.69
C LEU A 4 7.41 12.43 -7.59
N THR A 5 6.91 13.10 -6.55
CA THR A 5 6.03 12.60 -5.49
C THR A 5 5.20 11.43 -5.99
N ARG A 6 5.35 10.28 -5.36
CA ARG A 6 4.47 9.14 -5.59
C ARG A 6 3.38 9.25 -4.52
N PRO A 7 2.28 9.97 -4.76
CA PRO A 7 1.31 10.32 -3.72
C PRO A 7 0.77 9.09 -2.99
N LEU A 8 0.64 7.97 -3.69
CA LEU A 8 0.24 6.70 -3.09
C LEU A 8 1.31 6.14 -2.13
N VAL A 9 2.59 6.22 -2.51
CA VAL A 9 3.70 5.76 -1.65
C VAL A 9 3.81 6.66 -0.43
N ASP A 10 3.67 7.98 -0.60
CA ASP A 10 3.70 8.93 0.50
C ASP A 10 2.56 8.68 1.51
N LEU A 11 1.35 8.38 1.00
CA LEU A 11 0.21 7.98 1.84
C LEU A 11 0.43 6.64 2.55
N LEU A 12 1.05 5.65 1.90
CA LEU A 12 1.37 4.35 2.51
C LEU A 12 2.40 4.51 3.63
N VAL A 13 3.42 5.35 3.43
CA VAL A 13 4.44 5.64 4.44
C VAL A 13 3.81 6.39 5.62
N ALA A 14 2.94 7.37 5.35
CA ALA A 14 2.24 8.10 6.40
C ALA A 14 1.34 7.18 7.25
N GLU A 15 0.59 6.27 6.62
CA GLU A 15 -0.28 5.30 7.31
C GLU A 15 0.52 4.34 8.19
N ALA A 16 1.62 3.79 7.67
CA ALA A 16 2.51 2.93 8.44
C ALA A 16 3.15 3.67 9.64
N ALA A 17 3.56 4.93 9.45
CA ALA A 17 4.11 5.76 10.51
C ALA A 17 3.05 6.10 11.59
N ALA A 18 1.80 6.34 11.21
CA ALA A 18 0.71 6.57 12.14
C ALA A 18 0.39 5.31 12.96
N ARG A 19 0.33 4.13 12.32
CA ARG A 19 0.16 2.85 13.03
C ARG A 19 1.27 2.61 14.04
N ARG A 20 2.52 2.87 13.64
CA ARG A 20 3.68 2.72 14.53
C ARG A 20 3.57 3.66 15.74
N ARG A 21 3.23 4.94 15.53
CA ARG A 21 3.02 5.90 16.62
C ARG A 21 1.88 5.48 17.55
N ALA A 22 0.79 4.92 17.04
CA ALA A 22 -0.31 4.39 17.85
C ALA A 22 0.18 3.20 18.72
N ALA A 23 0.87 2.24 18.11
CA ALA A 23 1.44 1.09 18.82
C ALA A 23 2.47 1.51 19.89
N GLU A 24 3.32 2.51 19.60
CA GLU A 24 4.30 3.06 20.55
C GLU A 24 3.64 3.74 21.76
N ARG A 25 2.43 4.27 21.60
CA ARG A 25 1.61 4.81 22.70
C ARG A 25 0.81 3.75 23.47
N GLY A 26 0.79 2.51 22.98
CA GLY A 26 -0.07 1.45 23.51
C GLY A 26 -1.54 1.57 23.07
N ASP A 27 -1.83 2.43 22.10
CA ASP A 27 -3.16 2.56 21.50
C ASP A 27 -3.39 1.44 20.48
N ASP A 28 -4.63 0.97 20.36
CA ASP A 28 -5.02 0.10 19.26
C ASP A 28 -4.97 0.89 17.93
N PRO A 29 -4.10 0.50 16.96
CA PRO A 29 -4.00 1.20 15.69
C PRO A 29 -5.29 1.14 14.87
N GLU A 30 -6.18 0.17 15.10
CA GLU A 30 -7.48 0.09 14.41
C GLU A 30 -8.50 1.11 14.96
N GLN A 31 -8.35 1.52 16.21
CA GLN A 31 -9.19 2.54 16.84
C GLN A 31 -8.60 3.96 16.75
N CYS A 32 -7.37 4.07 16.23
CA CYS A 32 -6.69 5.35 16.10
C CYS A 32 -7.30 6.18 14.94
N PRO A 33 -7.86 7.38 15.22
CA PRO A 33 -8.55 8.18 14.21
C PRO A 33 -7.61 8.64 13.08
N GLU A 34 -6.33 8.85 13.39
CA GLU A 34 -5.31 9.22 12.41
C GLU A 34 -5.06 8.08 11.39
N VAL A 35 -4.98 6.84 11.88
CA VAL A 35 -4.82 5.65 11.02
C VAL A 35 -6.08 5.43 10.18
N ALA A 36 -7.26 5.61 10.76
CA ALA A 36 -8.53 5.46 10.04
C ALA A 36 -8.67 6.46 8.88
N GLN A 37 -8.30 7.73 9.08
CA GLN A 37 -8.32 8.75 8.04
C GLN A 37 -7.35 8.43 6.89
N LEU A 38 -6.12 8.03 7.21
CA LEU A 38 -5.12 7.66 6.21
C LEU A 38 -5.52 6.41 5.44
N THR A 39 -6.10 5.42 6.13
CA THR A 39 -6.66 4.21 5.52
C THR A 39 -7.79 4.53 4.54
N ALA A 40 -8.69 5.45 4.90
CA ALA A 40 -9.77 5.90 4.03
C ALA A 40 -9.22 6.59 2.75
N GLN A 41 -8.21 7.45 2.89
CA GLN A 41 -7.54 8.10 1.76
C GLN A 41 -6.87 7.08 0.82
N LEU A 42 -6.20 6.07 1.37
CA LEU A 42 -5.65 4.95 0.60
C LEU A 42 -6.74 4.16 -0.13
N GLY A 43 -7.90 3.95 0.50
CA GLY A 43 -9.06 3.31 -0.11
C GLY A 43 -9.55 4.05 -1.35
N VAL A 44 -9.70 5.38 -1.26
CA VAL A 44 -10.09 6.23 -2.38
C VAL A 44 -9.07 6.16 -3.52
N GLN A 45 -7.77 6.26 -3.20
CA GLN A 45 -6.70 6.18 -4.21
C GLN A 45 -6.70 4.81 -4.92
N ARG A 46 -6.94 3.71 -4.21
CA ARG A 46 -7.06 2.36 -4.81
C ARG A 46 -8.27 2.26 -5.72
N GLN A 47 -9.43 2.80 -5.33
CA GLN A 47 -10.63 2.83 -6.17
C GLN A 47 -10.42 3.67 -7.43
N LEU A 48 -9.77 4.84 -7.31
CA LEU A 48 -9.41 5.67 -8.45
C LEU A 48 -8.44 4.93 -9.39
N ALA A 49 -7.43 4.25 -8.84
CA ALA A 49 -6.50 3.45 -9.64
C ALA A 49 -7.20 2.32 -10.39
N GLN A 50 -8.22 1.67 -9.81
CA GLN A 50 -9.03 0.65 -10.49
C GLN A 50 -9.90 1.24 -11.60
N ARG A 51 -10.46 2.44 -11.42
CA ARG A 51 -11.26 3.11 -12.45
C ARG A 51 -10.40 3.58 -13.63
N VAL A 52 -9.23 4.12 -13.36
CA VAL A 52 -8.32 4.65 -14.39
C VAL A 52 -7.63 3.53 -15.17
N ASN A 53 -7.17 2.48 -14.49
CA ASN A 53 -6.48 1.37 -15.15
C ASN A 53 -7.46 0.31 -15.71
N GLY A 54 -8.77 0.47 -15.49
CA GLY A 54 -9.77 -0.55 -15.77
C GLY A 54 -9.69 -1.73 -14.79
N PRO A 55 -10.58 -2.75 -14.93
CA PRO A 55 -10.40 -4.00 -14.22
C PRO A 55 -8.99 -4.52 -14.50
N ARG A 56 -8.27 -4.98 -13.45
CA ARG A 56 -6.97 -5.64 -13.63
C ARG A 56 -7.15 -6.67 -14.73
N ARG A 57 -6.49 -6.49 -15.86
CA ARG A 57 -6.45 -7.51 -16.91
C ARG A 57 -5.94 -8.77 -16.23
N ASP A 58 -6.78 -9.80 -16.17
CA ASP A 58 -6.37 -11.10 -15.65
C ASP A 58 -5.05 -11.48 -16.31
N GLY A 59 -4.01 -11.70 -15.50
CA GLY A 59 -2.67 -12.09 -15.98
C GLY A 59 -1.56 -11.03 -15.91
N TYR A 60 -1.83 -9.77 -15.54
CA TYR A 60 -0.75 -8.83 -15.20
C TYR A 60 -0.33 -8.98 -13.73
N ASP A 61 0.63 -9.85 -13.50
CA ASP A 61 1.37 -9.94 -12.23
C ASP A 61 2.75 -9.28 -12.41
N PRO A 62 2.98 -8.09 -11.85
CA PRO A 62 4.25 -7.37 -11.97
C PRO A 62 5.42 -8.08 -11.25
N LEU A 63 5.14 -9.07 -10.40
CA LEU A 63 6.14 -9.89 -9.71
C LEU A 63 6.40 -11.23 -10.41
N ARG A 64 5.69 -11.53 -11.50
CA ARG A 64 5.83 -12.79 -12.24
C ARG A 64 7.25 -13.01 -12.78
N GLY A 65 7.96 -11.93 -13.11
CA GLY A 65 9.37 -11.99 -13.52
C GLY A 65 10.38 -12.01 -12.36
N VAL A 66 9.93 -11.73 -11.14
CA VAL A 66 10.78 -11.66 -9.93
C VAL A 66 10.71 -12.96 -9.12
N GLN A 67 9.66 -13.76 -9.30
CA GLN A 67 9.61 -15.13 -8.79
C GLN A 67 10.59 -16.01 -9.56
N HIS A 68 11.89 -15.89 -9.28
CA HIS A 68 12.85 -16.94 -9.56
C HIS A 68 12.39 -18.16 -8.77
N THR A 69 11.85 -19.15 -9.47
CA THR A 69 11.68 -20.51 -8.97
C THR A 69 13.01 -20.93 -8.35
N ARG A 70 13.06 -21.03 -7.02
CA ARG A 70 14.04 -21.89 -6.36
C ARG A 70 13.72 -23.30 -6.85
N VAL A 71 14.41 -23.72 -7.91
CA VAL A 71 14.49 -25.12 -8.30
C VAL A 71 15.25 -25.79 -7.15
N VAL A 72 14.51 -26.24 -6.14
CA VAL A 72 15.00 -27.24 -5.21
C VAL A 72 14.92 -28.54 -6.01
N ASN A 73 16.03 -28.91 -6.65
CA ASN A 73 16.16 -30.22 -7.26
C ASN A 73 16.09 -31.30 -6.15
N PRO A 74 15.53 -32.48 -6.45
CA PRO A 74 15.41 -33.59 -5.51
C PRO A 74 16.77 -34.19 -5.11
#